data_AF-A0A2G9YIJ8-F1
#
_entry.id   AF-A0A2G9YIJ8-F1
#
_cell.length_a   1.000
_cell.length_b   1.000
_cell.length_c   1.000
_cell.angle_alpha   90.00
_cell.angle_beta   90.00
_cell.angle_gamma   90.00
#
_symmetry.space_group_name_H-M   'P 1'
#
loop_
_entity.id
_entity.type
_entity.pdbx_description
1 polymer ?
#
loop_
_entity_poly.entity_id
_entity_poly.type
_entity_poly.pdbx_seq_one_letter_code
_entity_poly.pdbx_strand_id
1 'polypeptide(L)' 'MFDTARVVTDLVSEKLTKGQIALVWESLEFRRDTIQDPGALQVFWLSEGEIWVYDDGRITTMLLPNEELSVF' A
#
# COMPACT_ATOMS: atom_id res chain seq x y z
N MET A 1 12.99 13.76 -3.82
CA MET A 1 12.01 12.92 -4.53
C MET A 1 12.02 11.60 -3.79
N PHE A 2 10.95 11.26 -3.06
CA PHE A 2 10.93 9.98 -2.33
C PHE A 2 10.70 8.87 -3.36
N ASP A 3 11.82 8.37 -3.87
CA ASP A 3 11.97 7.20 -4.74
C ASP A 3 11.98 5.92 -3.88
N THR A 4 11.11 5.86 -2.86
CA THR A 4 10.99 4.67 -2.03
C THR A 4 10.36 3.55 -2.87
N ALA A 5 11.00 2.39 -2.87
CA ALA A 5 10.57 1.27 -3.69
C ALA A 5 9.15 0.86 -3.31
N ARG A 6 8.28 0.62 -4.30
CA ARG A 6 6.93 0.12 -4.09
C ARG A 6 6.91 -1.38 -4.23
N VAL A 7 6.33 -2.06 -3.25
CA VAL A 7 6.17 -3.51 -3.22
C VAL A 7 4.69 -3.84 -3.06
N VAL A 8 4.25 -4.88 -3.75
CA VAL A 8 2.93 -5.48 -3.59
C VAL A 8 3.17 -6.93 -3.19
N THR A 9 2.53 -7.39 -2.12
CA THR A 9 2.64 -8.79 -1.70
C THR A 9 1.99 -9.73 -2.72
N ASP A 10 2.39 -11.00 -2.67
CA ASP A 10 1.83 -12.03 -3.55
C ASP A 10 0.31 -12.17 -3.33
N LEU A 11 -0.18 -12.14 -2.08
CA LEU A 11 -1.61 -12.27 -1.81
C LEU A 11 -2.42 -11.08 -2.35
N VAL A 12 -1.87 -9.87 -2.31
CA VAL A 12 -2.51 -8.72 -2.96
C VAL A 12 -2.53 -8.89 -4.48
N SER A 13 -1.44 -9.38 -5.07
CA SER A 13 -1.35 -9.64 -6.52
C SER A 13 -2.28 -10.75 -7.00
N GLU A 14 -2.60 -11.72 -6.13
CA GLU A 14 -3.58 -12.78 -6.39
C GLU A 14 -5.03 -12.29 -6.25
N LYS A 15 -5.27 -11.35 -5.32
CA LYS A 15 -6.61 -10.87 -4.98
C LYS A 15 -7.08 -9.70 -5.84
N LEU A 16 -6.17 -8.82 -6.24
CA LEU A 16 -6.47 -7.60 -6.98
C LEU A 16 -5.97 -7.66 -8.42
N THR A 17 -6.74 -7.03 -9.30
CA THR A 17 -6.27 -6.77 -10.67
C THR A 17 -5.19 -5.68 -10.68
N LYS A 18 -4.38 -5.66 -11.73
CA LYS A 18 -3.39 -4.59 -11.96
C LYS A 18 -4.01 -3.18 -11.95
N GLY A 19 -5.24 -3.04 -12.44
CA GLY A 19 -5.96 -1.77 -12.43
C GLY A 19 -6.31 -1.30 -11.02
N GLN A 20 -6.71 -2.22 -10.15
CA GLN A 20 -7.02 -1.89 -8.75
C GLN A 20 -5.76 -1.55 -7.95
N ILE A 21 -4.68 -2.29 -8.17
CA ILE A 21 -3.36 -1.97 -7.59
C ILE A 21 -2.93 -0.57 -8.02
N ALA A 22 -3.05 -0.23 -9.31
CA ALA A 22 -2.73 1.10 -9.82
C ALA A 22 -3.59 2.19 -9.17
N LEU A 23 -4.90 1.97 -9.03
CA LEU A 23 -5.82 2.92 -8.38
C LEU A 23 -5.45 3.20 -6.92
N VAL A 24 -5.01 2.19 -6.18
CA VAL A 24 -4.54 2.37 -4.79
C VAL A 24 -3.28 3.24 -4.77
N TRP A 25 -2.31 2.98 -5.66
CA TRP A 25 -1.10 3.80 -5.75
C TRP A 25 -1.38 5.24 -6.15
N GLU A 26 -2.22 5.47 -7.15
CA GLU A 26 -2.64 6.82 -7.56
C GLU A 26 -3.36 7.55 -6.42
N SER A 27 -4.23 6.85 -5.68
CA SER A 27 -4.93 7.42 -4.53
C SER A 27 -3.97 7.77 -3.39
N LEU A 28 -2.94 6.95 -3.16
CA LEU A 28 -1.89 7.23 -2.18
C LEU A 28 -1.08 8.47 -2.58
N GLU A 29 -0.69 8.57 -3.85
CA GLU A 29 0.02 9.73 -4.38
C GLU A 29 -0.80 11.01 -4.23
N PHE A 30 -2.10 10.96 -4.52
CA PHE A 30 -3.00 12.11 -4.37
C PHE A 30 -3.12 12.56 -2.90
N ARG A 31 -3.06 11.63 -1.95
CA ARG A 31 -3.14 11.91 -0.51
C ARG A 31 -1.79 12.28 0.10
N ARG A 32 -0.68 12.18 -0.63
CA ARG A 32 0.67 12.31 -0.07
C ARG A 32 0.89 13.62 0.70
N ASP A 33 0.39 14.73 0.17
CA ASP A 33 0.55 16.05 0.80
C ASP A 33 -0.29 16.22 2.08
N THR A 34 -1.20 15.29 2.35
CA THR A 34 -2.05 15.27 3.55
C THR A 34 -1.58 14.26 4.60
N ILE A 35 -0.67 13.35 4.26
CA ILE A 35 -0.10 12.37 5.19
C ILE A 35 0.98 13.10 6.01
N GLN A 36 0.64 13.43 7.27
CA GLN A 36 1.53 14.18 8.16
C GLN A 36 2.49 13.29 8.96
N ASP A 37 2.25 11.98 8.99
CA ASP A 37 3.03 11.04 9.80
C ASP A 37 3.64 9.92 8.91
N PRO A 38 4.95 9.99 8.62
CA PRO A 38 5.67 8.92 7.93
C PRO A 38 5.61 7.63 8.77
N GLY A 39 5.09 6.55 8.20
CA GLY A 39 4.85 5.30 8.95
C GLY A 39 3.40 5.09 9.38
N ALA A 40 2.49 6.04 9.12
CA ALA A 40 1.07 5.81 9.32
C ALA A 40 0.53 4.77 8.33
N LEU A 41 -0.11 3.74 8.87
CA LEU A 41 -0.84 2.73 8.09
C LEU A 41 -1.95 3.41 7.28
N GLN A 42 -1.88 3.28 5.96
CA GLN A 42 -2.89 3.79 5.04
C GLN A 42 -3.87 2.68 4.67
N VAL A 43 -5.17 2.93 4.83
CA VAL A 43 -6.22 1.94 4.61
C VAL A 43 -7.09 2.35 3.42
N PHE A 44 -7.31 1.39 2.51
CA PHE A 44 -8.14 1.54 1.33
C PHE A 44 -9.23 0.48 1.32
N TRP A 45 -10.46 0.91 1.02
CA TRP A 45 -11.62 0.03 0.90
C TRP A 45 -11.95 -0.16 -0.57
N LEU A 46 -11.72 -1.36 -1.09
CA LEU A 46 -12.10 -1.79 -2.43
C LEU A 46 -13.30 -2.72 -2.36
N SER A 47 -13.91 -3.03 -3.51
CA SER A 47 -15.02 -3.99 -3.61
C SER A 47 -14.67 -5.37 -3.05
N GLU A 48 -13.40 -5.78 -3.14
CA GLU A 48 -12.85 -7.05 -2.68
C GLU A 48 -12.47 -7.05 -1.20
N GLY A 49 -12.62 -5.91 -0.52
CA GLY A 49 -12.35 -5.73 0.89
C GLY A 49 -11.29 -4.67 1.17
N GLU A 50 -10.76 -4.74 2.39
CA GLU A 50 -9.77 -3.81 2.91
C GLU A 50 -8.36 -4.14 2.41
N ILE A 51 -7.61 -3.11 2.01
CA ILE A 51 -6.21 -3.16 1.58
C ILE A 51 -5.42 -2.16 2.41
N TRP A 52 -4.26 -2.58 2.87
CA TRP A 52 -3.35 -1.77 3.66
C TRP A 52 -2.15 -1.35 2.83
N VAL A 53 -1.65 -0.15 3.09
CA VAL A 53 -0.39 0.34 2.56
C VAL A 53 0.42 0.89 3.72
N TYR A 54 1.63 0.36 3.89
CA TYR A 54 2.55 0.74 4.95
C TYR A 54 3.86 1.24 4.35
N ASP A 55 4.36 2.37 4.82
CA ASP A 55 5.65 2.95 4.41
C ASP A 55 6.60 2.95 5.62
N ASP A 56 7.66 2.17 5.57
CA ASP A 56 8.67 2.11 6.64
C ASP A 56 9.78 3.17 6.48
N GLY A 57 9.65 4.06 5.49
CA GLY A 57 10.64 5.07 5.12
C GLY A 57 11.72 4.58 4.14
N ARG A 58 11.70 3.29 3.77
CA ARG A 58 12.56 2.67 2.75
C ARG A 58 11.74 2.04 1.63
N ILE A 59 10.66 1.36 1.99
CA ILE A 59 9.77 0.63 1.10
C ILE A 59 8.34 0.94 1.48
N THR A 60 7.53 1.24 0.46
CA THR A 60 6.08 1.31 0.61
C THR A 60 5.47 0.00 0.15
N THR A 61 4.89 -0.75 1.08
CA THR A 61 4.33 -2.08 0.84
C THR A 61 2.81 -2.05 0.85
N MET A 62 2.19 -2.59 -0.19
CA MET A 62 0.75 -2.88 -0.23
C MET A 62 0.52 -4.34 0.19
N LEU A 63 -0.33 -4.52 1.18
CA LEU A 63 -0.57 -5.80 1.85
C LEU A 63 -2.06 -5.95 2.25
N LEU A 64 -2.46 -7.17 2.58
CA LEU A 64 -3.76 -7.44 3.20
C LEU A 64 -3.70 -7.23 4.74
N PRO A 65 -4.83 -6.91 5.40
CA PRO A 65 -4.87 -6.63 6.86
C PRO A 65 -4.31 -7.73 7.78
N ASN A 66 -4.31 -8.97 7.32
CA ASN A 66 -3.87 -10.13 8.10
C ASN A 66 -2.55 -10.73 7.59
N GLU A 67 -1.84 -10.03 6.70
CA GLU A 67 -0.49 -10.45 6.30
C GLU A 67 0.51 -10.04 7.38
N GLU A 68 1.22 -11.02 7.94
CA GLU A 68 2.42 -10.73 8.72
C GLU A 68 3.56 -10.38 7.76
N LEU A 69 3.98 -9.12 7.79
CA LEU A 69 5.22 -8.71 7.16
C LEU A 69 6.37 -9.39 7.91
N SER A 70 6.89 -10.47 7.34
CA SER A 70 8.19 -11.00 7.76
C SER A 70 9.23 -9.93 7.42
N VAL A 71 9.63 -9.15 8.42
CA VAL A 71 10.62 -8.09 8.27
C VAL A 71 11.91 -8.72 7.74
N PHE A 72 12.33 -8.33 6.54
CA PHE A 72 13.59 -8.75 5.91
C PHE A 72 14.77 -7.93 6.42
#